data_AF-A0A183TNU8-F1
#
_entry.id   AF-A0A183TNU8-F1
#
_cell.length_a   1.000
_cell.length_b   1.000
_cell.length_c   1.000
_cell.angle_alpha   90.00
_cell.angle_beta   90.00
_cell.angle_gamma   90.00
#
_symmetry.space_group_name_H-M   'P 1'
#
loop_
_entity.id
_entity.type
_entity.pdbx_description
1 polymer ?
#
loop_
_entity_poly.entity_id
_entity_poly.type
_entity_poly.pdbx_seq_one_letter_code
_entity_poly.pdbx_strand_id
1 'polypeptide(L)'
;MYVKSQFTVYETTENISNGIEVIWLKIKTRGSQSLEVMNLYRPPGTDTDADTCLLEDIKEISSRPDVFLMGDFNAPSIRWNDLQAQSSKFSFDHRLLNTTL
;
A
#
# COMPACT_ATOMS: atom_id res chain seq x y z
N MET A 1 -9.18 1.51 14.82
CA MET A 1 -9.69 0.37 14.00
C MET A 1 -10.70 -0.42 14.81
N TYR A 2 -11.84 -0.78 14.22
CA TYR A 2 -12.82 -1.68 14.84
C TYR A 2 -12.65 -3.09 14.28
N VAL A 3 -12.62 -4.10 15.16
CA VAL A 3 -12.48 -5.51 14.77
C VAL A 3 -13.68 -6.28 15.31
N LYS A 4 -14.41 -6.97 14.43
CA LYS A 4 -15.54 -7.82 14.83
C LYS A 4 -15.01 -9.14 15.39
N SER A 5 -15.69 -9.71 16.39
CA SER A 5 -15.21 -10.83 17.21
C SER A 5 -14.81 -12.11 16.46
N GLN A 6 -15.31 -12.33 15.24
CA GLN A 6 -14.93 -13.47 14.41
C GLN A 6 -13.56 -13.33 13.72
N PHE A 7 -12.94 -12.14 13.79
CA PHE A 7 -11.62 -11.88 13.26
C PHE A 7 -10.61 -11.74 14.39
N THR A 8 -9.43 -12.30 14.18
CA THR A 8 -8.25 -11.99 15.00
C THR A 8 -7.34 -11.10 14.19
N VAL A 9 -6.93 -9.97 14.77
CA VAL A 9 -6.06 -8.98 14.13
C VAL A 9 -4.87 -8.72 15.03
N TYR A 10 -3.68 -8.72 14.44
CA TYR A 10 -2.44 -8.32 15.08
C TYR A 10 -1.86 -7.15 14.30
N GLU A 11 -1.47 -6.10 15.01
CA GLU A 11 -0.64 -5.04 14.43
C GLU A 11 0.79 -5.56 14.31
N THR A 12 1.39 -5.30 13.15
CA THR A 12 2.79 -5.62 12.88
C THR A 12 3.54 -4.32 12.63
N THR A 13 4.77 -4.25 13.13
CA THR A 13 5.64 -3.10 12.93
C THR A 13 6.75 -3.50 11.96
N GLU A 14 6.69 -2.98 10.73
CA GLU A 14 7.84 -2.92 9.82
C GLU A 14 8.19 -1.44 9.60
N ASN A 15 9.48 -1.12 9.47
CA ASN A 15 9.92 0.24 9.16
C ASN A 15 9.61 0.51 7.69
N ILE A 16 8.52 1.23 7.42
CA ILE A 16 8.25 1.76 6.08
C ILE A 16 8.79 3.19 6.01
N SER A 17 9.22 3.58 4.82
CA SER A 17 10.02 4.76 4.51
C SER A 17 9.64 6.06 5.23
N ASN A 18 10.66 6.91 5.48
CA ASN A 18 10.52 8.18 6.18
C ASN A 18 9.39 9.05 5.59
N GLY A 19 8.37 9.32 6.41
CA GLY A 19 7.27 10.23 6.08
C GLY A 19 6.01 9.55 5.53
N ILE A 20 6.02 8.22 5.37
CA ILE A 20 4.82 7.44 5.05
C ILE A 20 4.21 6.90 6.34
N GLU A 21 2.91 7.10 6.49
CA GLU A 21 2.17 6.48 7.59
C GLU A 21 1.64 5.12 7.12
N VAL A 22 1.95 4.07 7.87
CA VAL A 22 1.45 2.72 7.58
C VAL A 22 0.79 2.10 8.79
N ILE A 23 -0.29 1.36 8.55
CA ILE A 23 -0.82 0.37 9.48
C ILE A 23 -0.73 -0.99 8.80
N TRP A 24 0.09 -1.89 9.36
CA TRP A 24 0.17 -3.28 8.91
C TRP A 24 -0.60 -4.17 9.87
N LEU A 25 -1.50 -4.96 9.31
CA LEU A 25 -2.39 -5.84 10.03
C LEU A 25 -2.29 -7.26 9.50
N LYS A 26 -2.32 -8.25 10.40
CA LYS A 26 -2.55 -9.64 10.03
C LYS A 26 -3.94 -10.06 10.46
N ILE A 27 -4.82 -10.28 9.49
CA ILE A 27 -6.21 -10.69 9.70
C ILE A 27 -6.32 -12.21 9.55
N LYS A 28 -6.96 -12.87 10.52
CA LYS A 28 -7.21 -14.31 10.47
C LYS A 28 -8.61 -14.66 10.92
N THR A 29 -9.20 -15.64 10.24
CA THR A 29 -10.42 -16.35 10.66
C THR A 29 -10.10 -17.80 11.03
N ARG A 30 -10.96 -18.43 11.82
CA ARG A 30 -10.76 -19.82 12.25
C ARG A 30 -10.80 -20.75 11.02
N GLY A 31 -9.74 -21.54 10.84
CA GLY A 31 -9.64 -22.52 9.76
C GLY A 31 -9.22 -21.94 8.40
N SER A 32 -8.86 -20.66 8.32
CA SER A 32 -8.42 -20.01 7.08
C SER A 32 -6.95 -19.59 7.15
N GLN A 33 -6.36 -19.36 5.98
CA GLN A 33 -5.08 -18.65 5.88
C GLN A 33 -5.23 -17.21 6.36
N SER A 34 -4.15 -16.64 6.86
CA SER A 34 -4.12 -15.23 7.26
C SER A 34 -3.94 -14.34 6.05
N LEU A 35 -4.66 -13.22 6.02
CA LEU A 35 -4.44 -12.14 5.07
C LEU A 35 -3.62 -11.05 5.75
N GLU A 36 -2.56 -10.59 5.09
CA GLU A 36 -1.83 -9.40 5.53
C GLU A 36 -2.43 -8.18 4.82
N VAL A 37 -2.80 -7.17 5.60
CA VAL A 37 -3.42 -5.95 5.12
C VAL A 37 -2.52 -4.80 5.46
N MET A 38 -2.12 -4.05 4.45
CA MET A 38 -1.33 -2.84 4.62
C MET A 38 -2.14 -1.64 4.19
N ASN A 39 -2.36 -0.71 5.11
CA ASN A 39 -3.02 0.56 4.84
C ASN A 39 -1.99 1.69 4.87
N LEU A 40 -1.74 2.28 3.71
CA LEU A 40 -0.72 3.32 3.51
C LEU A 40 -1.37 4.70 3.39
N TYR A 41 -0.72 5.70 3.98
CA TYR A 41 -0.98 7.10 3.71
C TYR A 41 0.30 7.78 3.27
N ARG A 42 0.32 8.23 2.01
CA ARG A 42 1.39 9.06 1.45
C ARG A 42 0.95 10.52 1.52
N PRO A 43 1.63 11.39 2.28
CA PRO A 43 1.30 12.82 2.30
C PRO A 43 1.38 13.48 0.91
N PRO A 44 0.62 14.55 0.65
CA PRO A 44 0.77 15.33 -0.56
C PRO A 44 2.13 16.04 -0.58
N GLY A 45 2.76 16.15 -1.74
CA GLY A 45 4.03 16.89 -1.90
C GLY A 45 5.27 16.18 -1.34
N THR A 46 5.19 14.85 -1.15
CA THR A 46 6.31 14.02 -0.71
C THR A 46 7.51 14.10 -1.66
N ASP A 47 8.73 14.08 -1.09
CA ASP A 47 10.00 14.13 -1.82
C ASP A 47 10.19 12.93 -2.77
N THR A 48 10.96 13.12 -3.84
CA THR A 48 11.17 12.12 -4.90
C THR A 48 11.87 10.86 -4.40
N ASP A 49 12.73 11.00 -3.38
CA ASP A 49 13.45 9.88 -2.77
C ASP A 49 12.51 9.03 -1.90
N ALA A 50 11.67 9.66 -1.07
CA ALA A 50 10.66 8.97 -0.27
C ALA A 50 9.62 8.24 -1.15
N ASP A 51 9.23 8.85 -2.28
CA ASP A 51 8.40 8.21 -3.30
C ASP A 51 9.06 6.97 -3.89
N THR A 52 10.37 7.01 -4.09
CA THR A 52 11.12 5.89 -4.67
C THR A 52 11.24 4.74 -3.69
N CYS A 53 11.60 5.02 -2.43
CA CYS A 53 11.62 4.01 -1.37
C CYS A 53 10.23 3.37 -1.19
N LEU A 54 9.16 4.17 -1.15
CA LEU A 54 7.80 3.65 -1.04
C LEU A 54 7.44 2.71 -2.18
N LEU A 55 7.81 3.05 -3.42
CA LEU A 55 7.52 2.20 -4.58
C LEU A 55 8.33 0.89 -4.56
N GLU A 56 9.54 0.90 -4.03
CA GLU A 56 10.34 -0.32 -3.81
C GLU A 56 9.70 -1.20 -2.74
N ASP A 57 9.28 -0.63 -1.61
CA ASP A 57 8.58 -1.33 -0.54
C ASP A 57 7.27 -1.95 -1.07
N ILE A 58 6.46 -1.18 -1.80
CA ILE A 58 5.22 -1.67 -2.43
C ILE A 58 5.52 -2.84 -3.37
N LYS A 59 6.56 -2.74 -4.19
CA LYS A 59 6.94 -3.80 -5.14
C LYS A 59 7.33 -5.09 -4.44
N GLU A 60 8.12 -5.00 -3.37
CA GLU A 60 8.52 -6.15 -2.59
C GLU A 60 7.29 -6.80 -1.94
N ILE A 61 6.45 -5.98 -1.31
CA ILE A 61 5.30 -6.46 -0.55
C ILE A 61 4.23 -7.04 -1.48
N SER A 62 3.98 -6.43 -2.65
CA SER A 62 3.02 -6.93 -3.63
C SER A 62 3.43 -8.26 -4.26
N SER A 63 4.71 -8.65 -4.15
CA SER A 63 5.18 -9.96 -4.62
C SER A 63 4.84 -11.10 -3.65
N ARG A 64 4.49 -10.79 -2.40
CA ARG A 64 4.14 -11.77 -1.38
C ARG A 64 2.71 -12.29 -1.62
N PRO A 65 2.45 -13.59 -1.43
CA PRO A 65 1.09 -14.12 -1.49
C PRO A 65 0.25 -13.62 -0.31
N ASP A 66 -1.07 -13.55 -0.49
CA ASP A 66 -2.03 -13.22 0.57
C ASP A 66 -1.80 -11.84 1.24
N VAL A 67 -1.33 -10.87 0.45
CA VAL A 67 -1.23 -9.46 0.86
C VAL A 67 -2.27 -8.61 0.15
N PHE A 68 -2.91 -7.73 0.91
CA PHE A 68 -3.82 -6.70 0.42
C PHE A 68 -3.27 -5.31 0.76
N LEU A 69 -2.94 -4.55 -0.27
CA LEU A 69 -2.43 -3.19 -0.16
C LEU A 69 -3.55 -2.20 -0.48
N MET A 70 -3.80 -1.28 0.44
CA MET A 70 -4.78 -0.21 0.30
C MET A 70 -4.25 1.08 0.90
N GLY A 71 -4.92 2.20 0.65
CA GLY A 71 -4.48 3.47 1.21
C GLY A 71 -4.90 4.69 0.40
N ASP A 72 -4.48 5.85 0.91
CA ASP A 72 -4.52 7.10 0.16
C ASP A 72 -3.09 7.48 -0.23
N PHE A 73 -2.82 7.37 -1.53
CA PHE A 73 -1.52 7.64 -2.11
C PHE A 73 -1.34 9.11 -2.55
N ASN A 74 -2.40 9.93 -2.47
CA ASN A 74 -2.44 11.26 -3.06
C ASN A 74 -1.96 11.27 -4.53
N ALA A 75 -2.51 10.35 -5.33
CA ALA A 75 -2.18 10.15 -6.75
C ALA A 75 -3.40 10.47 -7.64
N PRO A 76 -3.80 11.75 -7.76
CA PRO A 76 -5.04 12.16 -8.41
C PRO A 76 -5.04 11.95 -9.93
N SER A 77 -3.87 11.72 -10.54
CA SER A 77 -3.75 11.53 -11.98
C SER A 77 -4.13 10.12 -12.42
N ILE A 78 -4.25 9.18 -11.46
CA ILE A 78 -4.65 7.80 -11.73
C ILE A 78 -6.17 7.71 -11.93
N ARG A 79 -6.56 7.22 -13.10
CA ARG A 79 -7.91 6.77 -13.42
C ARG A 79 -8.02 5.28 -13.08
N TRP A 80 -8.43 4.98 -11.86
CA TRP A 80 -8.49 3.60 -11.33
C TRP A 80 -9.38 2.64 -12.13
N ASN A 81 -10.47 3.14 -12.74
CA ASN A 81 -11.36 2.30 -13.55
C ASN A 81 -10.68 1.73 -14.80
N ASP A 82 -9.75 2.50 -15.39
CA ASP A 82 -9.09 2.15 -16.64
C ASP A 82 -7.60 1.81 -16.43
N LEU A 83 -7.11 1.89 -15.19
CA LEU A 83 -5.71 1.72 -14.78
C LEU A 83 -4.73 2.56 -15.62
N GLN A 84 -5.07 3.83 -15.83
CA GLN A 84 -4.24 4.77 -16.59
C GLN A 84 -3.93 6.02 -15.79
N ALA A 85 -2.71 6.54 -15.90
CA ALA A 85 -2.32 7.84 -15.32
C ALA A 85 -2.17 8.89 -16.42
N GLN A 86 -2.80 10.06 -16.25
CA GLN A 86 -2.62 11.23 -17.13
C GLN A 86 -1.50 12.13 -16.61
N SER A 87 -0.30 11.57 -16.43
CA SER A 87 0.86 12.23 -15.86
C SER A 87 2.16 11.80 -16.56
N SER A 88 3.27 12.43 -16.21
CA SER A 88 4.58 12.06 -16.79
C SER A 88 4.98 10.64 -16.37
N LYS A 89 5.76 9.94 -17.20
CA LYS A 89 6.29 8.59 -16.86
C LYS A 89 7.14 8.55 -15.59
N PHE A 90 7.66 9.69 -15.17
CA PHE A 90 8.47 9.84 -13.96
C PHE A 90 7.65 10.21 -12.73
N SER A 91 6.38 10.58 -12.90
CA SER A 91 5.48 10.88 -11.78
C SER A 91 5.23 9.64 -10.93
N PHE A 92 4.97 9.87 -9.65
CA PHE A 92 4.57 8.82 -8.72
C PHE A 92 3.37 8.02 -9.24
N ASP A 93 2.33 8.69 -9.73
CA ASP A 93 1.09 8.10 -10.26
C ASP A 93 1.36 7.03 -11.33
N HIS A 94 2.22 7.36 -12.31
CA HIS A 94 2.54 6.46 -13.41
C HIS A 94 3.45 5.32 -12.94
N ARG A 95 4.37 5.59 -12.00
CA ARG A 95 5.26 4.57 -11.44
C ARG A 95 4.49 3.58 -10.58
N LEU A 96 3.54 4.05 -9.76
CA LEU A 96 2.70 3.21 -8.91
C LEU A 96 1.92 2.18 -9.73
N LEU A 97 1.27 2.60 -10.83
CA LEU A 97 0.54 1.68 -11.72
C LEU A 97 1.44 0.57 -12.29
N ASN A 98 2.69 0.88 -12.62
CA ASN A 98 3.64 -0.08 -13.18
C ASN A 98 4.31 -0.97 -12.12
N THR A 99 4.16 -0.64 -10.83
CA THR A 99 4.73 -1.42 -9.74
C THR A 99 3.82 -2.59 -9.35
N THR A 100 2.50 -2.38 -9.41
CA THR A 100 1.49 -3.32 -8.91
C THR A 100 0.86 -4.22 -9.98
N LEU A 101 1.19 -4.01 -11.26
CA LEU A 101 0.67 -4.72 -12.44
C LEU A 101 1.83 -5.17 -13.34
#